data_AF-A0A8X6RIP1-F1
#
_entry.id   AF-A0A8X6RIP1-F1
#
_cell.length_a   1.000
_cell.length_b   1.000
_cell.length_c   1.000
_cell.angle_alpha   90.00
_cell.angle_beta   90.00
_cell.angle_gamma   90.00
#
_symmetry.space_group_name_H-M   'P 1'
#
loop_
_entity.id
_entity.type
_entity.pdbx_description
1 polymer ?
#
loop_
_entity_poly.entity_id
_entity_poly.type
_entity_poly.pdbx_seq_one_letter_code
_entity_poly.pdbx_strand_id
1 'polypeptide(L)'
;MMVCNDTLTSKLKNAQEEDDNIQTLKSLLEKQESEEFFERNGILYKYLNGRELIVTPKAMQAELIKLIHENGHFSVGKTEEIVKQEFFIPNLSNVVKKESIPLSTYHVDFIGPLPSTNKSYQHIFTVVDAFTKFTWLYPVKTVSAESALEKLKQQQKTFGNPIRIISDRGSAFTSKLFNDYCDEENIQHLQIATDVPRGNGQVERIHRTLIPVLTKLSLDDSTKWYKYVDRLQRILNSTISRSTKWTPFELLVGIKMRNKEDILIKDLLLEEMAKELLEQREFLRNDAKRTSKPYSLKIERRITEEERKLRYTKKVI
;
A
#
# COMPACT_ATOMS: atom_id res chain seq x y z
N MET A 1 -18.14 24.52 6.85
CA MET A 1 -18.67 24.06 5.55
C MET A 1 -18.25 25.09 4.50
N MET A 2 -17.05 24.93 3.95
CA MET A 2 -16.41 25.92 3.06
C MET A 2 -16.49 25.51 1.59
N VAL A 3 -17.56 24.81 1.19
CA VAL A 3 -17.73 24.31 -0.18
C VAL A 3 -19.20 24.40 -0.59
N CYS A 4 -19.73 25.62 -0.71
CA CYS A 4 -21.03 25.86 -1.33
C CYS A 4 -20.90 27.03 -2.31
N ASN A 5 -20.40 26.72 -3.50
CA ASN A 5 -20.70 27.52 -4.69
C ASN A 5 -21.28 26.55 -5.72
N ASP A 6 -22.44 26.87 -6.29
CA ASP A 6 -23.26 25.94 -7.11
C ASP A 6 -22.47 25.32 -8.29
N THR A 7 -21.48 26.05 -8.79
CA THR A 7 -20.58 25.61 -9.86
C THR A 7 -19.69 24.43 -9.44
N LEU A 8 -19.19 24.42 -8.21
CA LEU A 8 -18.28 23.37 -7.72
C LEU A 8 -19.05 22.09 -7.39
N THR A 9 -20.25 22.23 -6.82
CA THR A 9 -21.18 21.12 -6.55
C THR A 9 -21.58 20.41 -7.84
N SER A 10 -21.88 21.17 -8.90
CA SER A 10 -22.25 20.62 -10.21
C SER A 10 -21.07 19.88 -10.87
N LYS A 11 -19.86 20.45 -10.81
CA LYS A 11 -18.64 19.77 -11.26
C LYS A 11 -18.37 18.47 -10.50
N LEU A 12 -18.52 18.49 -9.17
CA LEU A 12 -18.37 17.32 -8.30
C LEU A 12 -19.32 16.21 -8.69
N LYS A 13 -20.59 16.54 -8.94
CA LYS A 13 -21.59 15.56 -9.35
C LYS A 13 -21.23 14.90 -10.69
N ASN A 14 -20.93 15.70 -11.72
CA ASN A 14 -20.57 15.17 -13.03
C ASN A 14 -19.29 14.31 -12.96
N ALA A 15 -18.28 14.77 -12.23
CA ALA A 15 -17.04 14.01 -12.07
C ALA A 15 -17.22 12.71 -11.26
N GLN A 16 -18.19 12.65 -10.34
CA GLN A 16 -18.55 11.40 -9.66
C GLN A 16 -19.28 10.43 -10.59
N GLU A 17 -20.11 10.93 -11.51
CA GLU A 17 -20.80 10.12 -12.52
C GLU A 17 -19.82 9.46 -13.50
N GLU A 18 -18.73 10.16 -13.84
CA GLU A 18 -17.69 9.67 -14.77
C GLU A 18 -16.57 8.85 -14.10
N ASP A 19 -16.54 8.71 -12.76
CA ASP A 19 -15.48 7.97 -12.05
C ASP A 19 -15.88 6.51 -11.78
N ASP A 20 -15.25 5.57 -12.49
CA ASP A 20 -15.51 4.12 -12.39
C ASP A 20 -15.49 3.57 -10.96
N ASN A 21 -14.59 4.07 -10.10
CA ASN A 21 -14.52 3.61 -8.70
C ASN A 21 -15.72 4.09 -7.90
N ILE A 22 -16.16 5.31 -8.15
CA ILE A 22 -17.32 5.90 -7.48
C ILE A 22 -18.60 5.23 -7.97
N GLN A 23 -18.72 4.90 -9.25
CA GLN A 23 -19.83 4.10 -9.78
C GLN A 23 -19.89 2.71 -9.14
N THR A 24 -18.73 2.07 -8.97
CA THR A 24 -18.64 0.80 -8.22
C THR A 24 -19.15 0.96 -6.79
N LEU A 25 -18.71 2.00 -6.06
CA LEU A 25 -19.18 2.28 -4.70
C LEU A 25 -20.68 2.55 -4.63
N LYS A 26 -21.25 3.25 -5.61
CA LYS A 26 -22.70 3.48 -5.72
C LYS A 26 -23.46 2.17 -5.92
N SER A 27 -22.98 1.28 -6.80
CA SER A 27 -23.61 -0.03 -7.00
C SER A 27 -23.58 -0.92 -5.74
N LEU A 28 -22.52 -0.81 -4.92
CA LEU A 28 -22.41 -1.52 -3.63
C LEU A 28 -23.36 -0.94 -2.57
N LEU A 29 -23.59 0.38 -2.61
CA LEU A 29 -24.54 1.06 -1.75
C LEU A 29 -25.99 0.63 -2.06
N GLU A 30 -26.35 0.51 -3.35
CA GLU A 30 -27.67 0.03 -3.79
C GLU A 30 -27.97 -1.40 -3.32
N LYS A 31 -26.94 -2.23 -3.19
CA LYS A 31 -27.02 -3.60 -2.66
C LYS A 31 -27.07 -3.68 -1.13
N GLN A 32 -27.06 -2.54 -0.42
CA GLN A 32 -26.97 -2.43 1.04
C GLN A 32 -25.71 -3.11 1.65
N GLU A 33 -24.65 -3.30 0.87
CA GLU A 33 -23.42 -3.97 1.32
C GLU A 33 -22.44 -3.02 2.05
N SER A 34 -22.84 -1.76 2.27
CA SER A 34 -22.01 -0.78 2.95
C SER A 34 -22.80 0.22 3.78
N GLU A 35 -22.59 0.20 5.09
CA GLU A 35 -23.11 1.18 6.04
C GLU A 35 -22.28 2.49 6.11
N GLU A 36 -21.08 2.49 5.53
CA GLU A 36 -20.15 3.65 5.62
C GLU A 36 -20.35 4.70 4.51
N PHE A 37 -21.09 4.39 3.44
CA PHE A 37 -21.30 5.28 2.30
C PHE A 37 -22.77 5.67 2.22
N PHE A 38 -23.06 6.88 1.75
CA PHE A 38 -24.43 7.36 1.55
C PHE A 38 -24.47 8.47 0.51
N GLU A 39 -25.62 8.66 -0.14
CA GLU A 39 -25.81 9.72 -1.12
C GLU A 39 -26.66 10.86 -0.52
N ARG A 40 -26.23 12.10 -0.76
CA ARG A 40 -27.02 13.30 -0.44
C ARG A 40 -26.94 14.28 -1.60
N ASN A 41 -28.10 14.69 -2.11
CA ASN A 41 -28.23 15.65 -3.22
C ASN A 41 -27.43 15.25 -4.49
N GLY A 42 -27.38 13.97 -4.83
CA GLY A 42 -26.65 13.48 -6.01
C GLY A 42 -25.15 13.27 -5.80
N ILE A 43 -24.62 13.58 -4.61
CA ILE A 43 -23.19 13.45 -4.27
C ILE A 43 -23.01 12.32 -3.28
N LEU A 44 -22.03 11.45 -3.54
CA LEU A 44 -21.62 10.37 -2.67
C LEU A 44 -20.73 10.89 -1.53
N TYR A 45 -21.05 10.47 -0.30
CA TYR A 45 -20.33 10.75 0.93
C TYR A 45 -19.89 9.46 1.61
N LYS A 46 -18.87 9.58 2.46
CA LYS A 46 -18.44 8.54 3.41
C LYS A 46 -18.60 9.05 4.84
N TYR A 47 -19.22 8.25 5.71
CA TYR A 47 -19.22 8.49 7.15
C TYR A 47 -17.95 7.90 7.76
N LEU A 48 -17.12 8.74 8.41
CA LEU A 48 -15.88 8.32 9.05
C LEU A 48 -15.63 9.14 10.32
N ASN A 49 -15.41 8.47 11.46
CA ASN A 49 -15.13 9.09 12.76
C ASN A 49 -16.15 10.19 13.16
N GLY A 50 -17.43 9.94 12.91
CA GLY A 50 -18.50 10.89 13.24
C GLY A 50 -18.64 12.06 12.25
N ARG A 51 -17.95 12.02 11.10
CA ARG A 51 -17.94 13.08 10.09
C ARG A 51 -18.40 12.56 8.74
N GLU A 52 -19.08 13.43 8.00
CA GLU A 52 -19.45 13.21 6.60
C GLU A 52 -18.36 13.78 5.70
N LEU A 53 -17.73 12.93 4.90
CA LEU A 53 -16.65 13.29 4.00
C LEU A 53 -17.10 13.13 2.55
N ILE A 54 -16.84 14.12 1.70
CA ILE A 54 -17.18 14.05 0.27
C ILE A 54 -16.27 13.04 -0.42
N VAL A 55 -16.84 12.04 -1.10
CA VAL A 55 -16.05 11.09 -1.90
C VAL A 55 -15.50 11.82 -3.13
N THR A 56 -14.18 11.94 -3.24
CA THR A 56 -13.53 12.82 -4.22
C THR A 56 -13.19 12.09 -5.52
N PRO A 57 -13.78 12.46 -6.67
CA PRO A 57 -13.42 11.91 -7.97
C PRO A 57 -11.95 12.12 -8.30
N LYS A 58 -11.32 11.15 -8.96
CA LYS A 58 -9.91 11.22 -9.37
C LYS A 58 -9.59 12.49 -10.14
N ALA A 59 -10.47 12.87 -11.07
CA ALA A 59 -10.31 14.07 -11.90
C ALA A 59 -10.26 15.38 -11.10
N MET A 60 -10.87 15.42 -9.90
CA MET A 60 -11.01 16.63 -9.10
C MET A 60 -10.05 16.71 -7.90
N GLN A 61 -9.29 15.65 -7.61
CA GLN A 61 -8.39 15.62 -6.45
C GLN A 61 -7.39 16.78 -6.46
N ALA A 62 -6.74 17.04 -7.59
CA ALA A 62 -5.75 18.12 -7.72
C ALA A 62 -6.37 19.52 -7.60
N GLU A 63 -7.54 19.74 -8.23
CA GLU A 63 -8.28 21.01 -8.17
C GLU A 63 -8.72 21.32 -6.74
N LEU A 64 -9.27 20.34 -6.02
CA LEU A 64 -9.74 20.52 -4.64
C LEU A 64 -8.58 20.78 -3.67
N ILE A 65 -7.46 20.06 -3.80
CA ILE A 65 -6.26 20.31 -2.99
C ILE A 65 -5.74 21.74 -3.23
N LYS A 66 -5.70 22.17 -4.49
CA LYS A 66 -5.27 23.52 -4.86
C LYS A 66 -6.21 24.58 -4.30
N LEU A 67 -7.52 24.38 -4.39
CA LEU A 67 -8.54 25.30 -3.90
C LEU A 67 -8.48 25.47 -2.38
N ILE A 68 -8.24 24.39 -1.62
CA ILE A 68 -8.03 24.45 -0.16
C ILE A 68 -6.71 25.16 0.19
N HIS A 69 -5.67 24.93 -0.60
CA HIS A 69 -4.38 25.58 -0.42
C HIS A 69 -4.45 27.09 -0.67
N GLU A 70 -5.13 27.51 -1.74
CA GLU A 70 -5.29 28.91 -2.14
C GLU A 70 -6.23 29.69 -1.22
N ASN A 71 -7.37 29.12 -0.83
CA ASN A 71 -8.35 29.80 0.04
C ASN A 71 -7.85 30.07 1.46
N GLY A 72 -6.82 29.34 1.92
CA GLY A 72 -6.30 29.50 3.28
C GLY A 72 -4.81 29.86 3.40
N HIS A 73 -4.08 29.93 2.28
CA HIS A 73 -2.62 30.09 2.24
C HIS A 73 -1.90 29.14 3.22
N PHE A 74 -2.40 27.91 3.35
CA PHE A 74 -1.97 26.96 4.37
C PHE A 74 -0.64 26.27 4.03
N SER A 75 0.11 25.83 5.03
CA SER A 75 1.23 24.89 4.81
C SER A 75 0.70 23.52 4.36
N VAL A 76 1.53 22.76 3.64
CA VAL A 76 1.17 21.45 3.08
C VAL A 76 0.53 20.51 4.13
N GLY A 77 1.09 20.44 5.35
CA GLY A 77 0.53 19.60 6.41
C GLY A 77 -0.84 20.04 6.92
N LYS A 78 -1.11 21.35 6.97
CA LYS A 78 -2.43 21.88 7.35
C LYS A 78 -3.46 21.71 6.23
N THR A 79 -3.03 21.83 4.97
CA THR A 79 -3.84 21.46 3.81
C THR A 79 -4.21 19.97 3.85
N GLU A 80 -3.26 19.09 4.15
CA GLU A 80 -3.50 17.64 4.26
C GLU A 80 -4.49 17.31 5.39
N GLU A 81 -4.37 17.97 6.54
CA GLU A 81 -5.29 17.77 7.65
C GLU A 81 -6.72 18.22 7.31
N ILE A 82 -6.89 19.38 6.67
CA ILE A 82 -8.19 19.88 6.23
C ILE A 82 -8.80 18.96 5.16
N VAL A 83 -7.99 18.50 4.19
CA VAL A 83 -8.43 17.53 3.18
C VAL A 83 -8.96 16.27 3.85
N LYS A 84 -8.25 15.71 4.83
CA LYS A 84 -8.71 14.50 5.56
C LYS A 84 -9.95 14.72 6.41
N GLN A 85 -10.28 15.97 6.76
CA GLN A 85 -11.43 16.32 7.59
C GLN A 85 -12.70 16.63 6.79
N GLU A 86 -12.58 17.00 5.51
CA GLU A 86 -13.73 17.37 4.65
C GLU A 86 -13.89 16.45 3.44
N PHE A 87 -12.82 15.79 2.97
CA PHE A 87 -12.81 14.99 1.76
C PHE A 87 -12.33 13.57 2.04
N PHE A 88 -13.10 12.60 1.56
CA PHE A 88 -12.66 11.22 1.44
C PHE A 88 -12.11 11.06 0.04
N ILE A 89 -10.80 10.89 -0.09
CA ILE A 89 -10.18 10.56 -1.37
C ILE A 89 -10.25 9.03 -1.52
N PRO A 90 -11.20 8.49 -2.31
CA PRO A 90 -11.15 7.08 -2.67
C PRO A 90 -9.76 6.83 -3.29
N ASN A 91 -9.11 5.77 -2.80
CA ASN A 91 -7.76 5.33 -3.17
C ASN A 91 -6.55 5.83 -2.34
N LEU A 92 -6.71 6.62 -1.26
CA LEU A 92 -5.57 6.81 -0.32
C LEU A 92 -5.55 5.79 0.84
N SER A 93 -6.72 5.22 1.19
CA SER A 93 -6.86 4.33 2.37
C SER A 93 -7.69 3.07 2.14
N ASN A 94 -8.38 2.95 1.00
CA ASN A 94 -9.47 1.99 0.81
C ASN A 94 -9.36 1.08 -0.42
N VAL A 95 -8.22 1.01 -1.12
CA VAL A 95 -8.07 0.09 -2.28
C VAL A 95 -8.24 -1.39 -1.87
N VAL A 96 -8.09 -1.71 -0.59
CA VAL A 96 -8.35 -3.04 -0.06
C VAL A 96 -8.80 -2.86 1.38
N LYS A 97 -10.09 -2.99 1.68
CA LYS A 97 -10.47 -3.30 3.06
C LYS A 97 -9.68 -4.56 3.39
N LYS A 98 -8.70 -4.49 4.29
CA LYS A 98 -7.90 -5.65 4.68
C LYS A 98 -8.85 -6.59 5.40
N GLU A 99 -9.46 -7.48 4.65
CA GLU A 99 -10.27 -8.54 5.20
C GLU A 99 -9.38 -9.31 6.16
N SER A 100 -9.88 -9.49 7.39
CA SER A 100 -9.16 -10.23 8.43
C SER A 100 -9.44 -11.72 8.29
N ILE A 101 -9.44 -12.20 7.05
CA ILE A 101 -9.77 -13.56 6.66
C ILE A 101 -8.52 -14.12 5.98
N PRO A 102 -7.89 -15.18 6.53
CA PRO A 102 -6.80 -15.86 5.87
C PRO A 102 -7.19 -16.32 4.47
N LEU A 103 -6.27 -16.21 3.51
CA LEU A 103 -6.41 -16.68 2.14
C LEU A 103 -7.44 -15.92 1.28
N SER A 104 -8.16 -14.92 1.83
CA SER A 104 -9.11 -14.12 1.05
C SER A 104 -8.40 -13.26 -0.01
N THR A 105 -7.29 -12.62 0.36
CA THR A 105 -6.63 -11.64 -0.49
C THR A 105 -5.15 -11.94 -0.61
N TYR A 106 -4.68 -12.13 -1.84
CA TYR A 106 -3.26 -12.28 -2.13
C TYR A 106 -2.69 -11.00 -2.74
N HIS A 107 -1.49 -10.63 -2.29
CA HIS A 107 -0.64 -9.71 -3.01
C HIS A 107 0.41 -10.50 -3.78
N VAL A 108 0.59 -10.20 -5.06
CA VAL A 108 1.54 -10.88 -5.94
C VAL A 108 2.53 -9.91 -6.57
N ASP A 109 3.76 -10.38 -6.78
CA ASP A 109 4.81 -9.62 -7.45
C ASP A 109 5.98 -10.53 -7.87
N PHE A 110 6.92 -10.00 -8.65
CA PHE A 110 8.16 -10.67 -9.02
C PHE A 110 9.38 -9.95 -8.43
N ILE A 111 10.30 -10.72 -7.84
CA ILE A 111 11.65 -10.25 -7.52
C ILE A 111 12.57 -10.55 -8.69
N GLY A 112 13.36 -9.57 -9.12
CA GLY A 112 14.48 -9.80 -10.04
C GLY A 112 14.77 -8.60 -10.96
N PRO A 113 15.67 -8.80 -11.94
CA PRO A 113 16.42 -10.02 -12.20
C PRO A 113 17.50 -10.30 -11.13
N LEU A 114 17.61 -11.55 -10.70
CA LEU A 114 18.68 -12.08 -9.86
C LEU A 114 19.74 -12.77 -10.76
N PRO A 115 20.97 -13.00 -10.25
CA PRO A 115 21.99 -13.75 -10.98
C PRO A 115 21.45 -15.08 -11.49
N SER A 116 21.65 -15.35 -12.78
CA SER A 116 21.10 -16.55 -13.41
C SER A 116 21.68 -17.81 -12.76
N THR A 117 20.79 -18.72 -12.38
CA THR A 117 21.18 -19.97 -11.74
C THR A 117 21.52 -21.05 -12.77
N ASN A 118 22.17 -22.13 -12.34
CA ASN A 118 22.37 -23.31 -13.19
C ASN A 118 21.08 -23.99 -13.67
N LYS A 119 19.92 -23.65 -13.07
CA LYS A 119 18.58 -24.08 -13.50
C LYS A 119 17.84 -23.04 -14.34
N SER A 120 18.53 -21.97 -14.73
CA SER A 120 18.00 -20.81 -15.46
C SER A 120 16.94 -20.01 -14.70
N TYR A 121 16.79 -20.20 -13.38
CA TYR A 121 16.02 -19.28 -12.57
C TYR A 121 16.70 -17.92 -12.53
N GLN A 122 15.91 -16.87 -12.70
CA GLN A 122 16.36 -15.48 -12.67
C GLN A 122 15.44 -14.60 -11.81
N HIS A 123 14.28 -15.11 -11.40
CA HIS A 123 13.27 -14.32 -10.70
C HIS A 123 12.63 -15.16 -9.58
N ILE A 124 11.95 -14.50 -8.66
CA ILE A 124 11.12 -15.17 -7.65
C ILE A 124 9.70 -14.60 -7.75
N PHE A 125 8.74 -15.43 -8.11
CA PHE A 125 7.33 -15.07 -7.99
C PHE A 125 6.92 -15.16 -6.52
N THR A 126 6.44 -14.06 -5.97
CA THR A 126 6.10 -13.90 -4.56
C THR A 126 4.59 -13.78 -4.43
N VAL A 127 4.00 -14.57 -3.53
CA VAL A 127 2.59 -14.48 -3.15
C VAL A 127 2.54 -14.22 -1.66
N VAL A 128 1.78 -13.21 -1.22
CA VAL A 128 1.66 -12.85 0.20
C VAL A 128 0.19 -12.79 0.57
N ASP A 129 -0.22 -13.60 1.53
CA ASP A 129 -1.54 -13.47 2.14
C ASP A 129 -1.66 -12.16 2.91
N ALA A 130 -2.66 -11.35 2.53
CA ALA A 130 -2.80 -9.99 3.01
C ALA A 130 -3.09 -9.90 4.51
N PHE A 131 -3.71 -10.93 5.11
CA PHE A 131 -4.05 -10.95 6.52
C PHE A 131 -2.92 -11.53 7.36
N THR A 132 -2.64 -12.83 7.17
CA THR A 132 -1.68 -13.62 7.96
C THR A 132 -0.23 -13.21 7.71
N LYS A 133 0.05 -12.58 6.56
CA LYS A 133 1.39 -12.31 6.02
C LYS A 133 2.12 -13.58 5.57
N PHE A 134 1.40 -14.70 5.43
CA PHE A 134 1.99 -15.92 4.95
C PHE A 134 2.52 -15.70 3.54
N THR A 135 3.78 -16.05 3.32
CA THR A 135 4.47 -15.74 2.09
C THR A 135 4.89 -17.02 1.39
N TRP A 136 4.60 -17.12 0.10
CA TRP A 136 5.12 -18.14 -0.79
C TRP A 136 6.13 -17.51 -1.74
N LEU A 137 7.25 -18.21 -1.96
CA LEU A 137 8.37 -17.80 -2.79
C LEU A 137 8.66 -18.90 -3.80
N TYR A 138 8.46 -18.60 -5.08
CA TYR A 138 8.64 -19.55 -6.17
C TYR A 138 9.76 -19.08 -7.10
N PRO A 139 10.93 -19.78 -7.14
CA PRO A 139 11.94 -19.51 -8.16
C PRO A 139 11.36 -19.76 -9.56
N VAL A 140 11.45 -18.76 -10.44
CA VAL A 140 10.92 -18.79 -11.81
C VAL A 140 11.97 -18.28 -12.80
N LYS A 141 11.85 -18.74 -14.05
CA LYS A 141 12.78 -18.39 -15.12
C LYS A 141 12.44 -17.01 -15.69
N THR A 142 11.16 -16.76 -15.93
CA THR A 142 10.65 -15.53 -16.55
C THR A 142 9.60 -14.86 -15.67
N VAL A 143 9.39 -13.57 -15.92
CA VAL A 143 8.29 -12.79 -15.35
C VAL A 143 7.04 -12.87 -16.23
N SER A 144 6.69 -14.06 -16.70
CA SER A 144 5.57 -14.27 -17.62
C SER A 144 4.29 -14.65 -16.86
N ALA A 145 3.14 -14.41 -17.50
CA ALA A 145 1.85 -14.78 -16.96
C ALA A 145 1.74 -16.30 -16.75
N GLU A 146 2.25 -17.10 -17.69
CA GLU A 146 2.30 -18.56 -17.59
C GLU A 146 3.05 -19.02 -16.35
N SER A 147 4.20 -18.38 -16.08
CA SER A 147 5.03 -18.70 -14.90
C SER A 147 4.30 -18.37 -13.60
N ALA A 148 3.61 -17.24 -13.51
CA ALA A 148 2.80 -16.90 -12.34
C ALA A 148 1.63 -17.87 -12.16
N LEU A 149 0.87 -18.12 -13.22
CA LEU A 149 -0.31 -18.98 -13.21
C LEU A 149 0.03 -20.44 -12.87
N GLU A 150 1.16 -20.96 -13.34
CA GLU A 150 1.63 -22.30 -12.96
C GLU A 150 1.72 -22.43 -11.43
N LYS A 151 2.26 -21.40 -10.75
CA LYS A 151 2.43 -21.38 -9.29
C LYS A 151 1.14 -21.09 -8.55
N LEU A 152 0.29 -20.21 -9.06
CA LEU A 152 -1.04 -19.97 -8.48
C LEU A 152 -1.91 -21.23 -8.57
N LYS A 153 -1.91 -21.94 -9.71
CA LYS A 153 -2.60 -23.24 -9.87
C LYS A 153 -2.02 -24.33 -8.97
N GLN A 154 -0.71 -24.32 -8.72
CA GLN A 154 -0.10 -25.22 -7.74
C GLN A 154 -0.63 -24.92 -6.32
N GLN A 155 -0.75 -23.65 -5.96
CA GLN A 155 -1.27 -23.24 -4.65
C GLN A 155 -2.78 -23.51 -4.50
N GLN A 156 -3.55 -23.27 -5.56
CA GLN A 156 -4.99 -23.55 -5.65
C GLN A 156 -5.33 -24.99 -5.25
N LYS A 157 -4.53 -25.97 -5.68
CA LYS A 157 -4.74 -27.38 -5.34
C LYS A 157 -4.71 -27.68 -3.83
N THR A 158 -4.04 -26.84 -3.05
CA THR A 158 -3.86 -27.04 -1.61
C THR A 158 -4.75 -26.12 -0.78
N PHE A 159 -4.90 -24.87 -1.19
CA PHE A 159 -5.55 -23.81 -0.40
C PHE A 159 -6.83 -23.26 -1.04
N GLY A 160 -7.17 -23.67 -2.25
CA GLY A 160 -8.20 -23.03 -3.06
C GLY A 160 -7.75 -21.68 -3.63
N ASN A 161 -8.69 -21.00 -4.30
CA ASN A 161 -8.49 -19.66 -4.83
C ASN A 161 -8.74 -18.58 -3.77
N PRO A 162 -8.02 -17.46 -3.83
CA PRO A 162 -8.40 -16.28 -3.07
C PRO A 162 -9.66 -15.65 -3.66
N ILE A 163 -10.35 -14.84 -2.87
CA ILE A 163 -11.42 -13.95 -3.37
C ILE A 163 -10.81 -12.89 -4.28
N ARG A 164 -9.60 -12.43 -3.93
CA ARG A 164 -8.94 -11.31 -4.60
C ARG A 164 -7.44 -11.51 -4.77
N ILE A 165 -6.93 -11.12 -5.93
CA ILE A 165 -5.51 -10.95 -6.18
C ILE A 165 -5.23 -9.46 -6.43
N ILE A 166 -4.16 -8.97 -5.81
CA ILE A 166 -3.66 -7.62 -5.95
C ILE A 166 -2.25 -7.67 -6.53
N SER A 167 -2.03 -6.95 -7.62
CA SER A 167 -0.73 -6.88 -8.29
C SER A 167 -0.35 -5.43 -8.62
N ASP A 168 0.88 -5.24 -9.08
CA ASP A 168 1.24 -4.06 -9.85
C ASP A 168 0.69 -4.15 -11.30
N ARG A 169 1.11 -3.21 -12.16
CA ARG A 169 0.77 -3.21 -13.59
C ARG A 169 1.82 -3.90 -14.47
N GLY A 170 2.59 -4.84 -13.90
CA GLY A 170 3.56 -5.64 -14.65
C GLY A 170 2.91 -6.38 -15.83
N SER A 171 3.69 -6.66 -16.88
CA SER A 171 3.19 -7.27 -18.12
C SER A 171 2.57 -8.65 -17.91
N ALA A 172 3.06 -9.42 -16.93
CA ALA A 172 2.44 -10.69 -16.54
C ALA A 172 0.98 -10.51 -16.09
N PHE A 173 0.75 -9.54 -15.20
CA PHE A 173 -0.54 -9.33 -14.56
C PHE A 173 -1.51 -8.52 -15.44
N THR A 174 -1.00 -7.73 -16.38
CA THR A 174 -1.84 -7.03 -17.37
C THR A 174 -2.16 -7.89 -18.60
N SER A 175 -1.59 -9.10 -18.69
CA SER A 175 -1.83 -10.00 -19.81
C SER A 175 -3.27 -10.50 -19.85
N LYS A 176 -3.77 -10.74 -21.07
CA LYS A 176 -5.07 -11.38 -21.27
C LYS A 176 -5.15 -12.73 -20.56
N LEU A 177 -4.09 -13.54 -20.66
CA LEU A 177 -4.01 -14.86 -20.03
C LEU A 177 -4.25 -14.82 -18.51
N PHE A 178 -3.69 -13.82 -17.82
CA PHE A 178 -3.86 -13.69 -16.37
C PHE A 178 -5.27 -13.23 -16.00
N ASN A 179 -5.84 -12.30 -16.77
CA ASN A 179 -7.21 -11.83 -16.55
C ASN A 179 -8.24 -12.95 -16.84
N ASP A 180 -8.10 -13.67 -17.96
CA ASP A 180 -8.96 -14.80 -18.32
C ASP A 180 -8.97 -15.85 -17.19
N TYR A 181 -7.80 -16.19 -16.62
CA TYR A 181 -7.72 -17.09 -15.46
C TYR A 181 -8.46 -16.54 -14.23
N CYS A 182 -8.33 -15.25 -13.93
CA CYS A 182 -9.02 -14.65 -12.79
C CYS A 182 -10.53 -14.69 -12.99
N ASP A 183 -11.02 -14.40 -14.20
CA ASP A 183 -12.45 -14.44 -14.53
C ASP A 183 -13.00 -15.87 -14.45
N GLU A 184 -12.30 -16.86 -15.02
CA GLU A 184 -12.69 -18.28 -14.98
C GLU A 184 -12.80 -18.82 -13.53
N GLU A 185 -11.89 -18.40 -12.66
CA GLU A 185 -11.80 -18.86 -11.28
C GLU A 185 -12.57 -17.97 -10.28
N ASN A 186 -13.33 -16.98 -10.78
CA ASN A 186 -14.08 -15.99 -9.99
C ASN A 186 -13.21 -15.21 -8.99
N ILE A 187 -12.00 -14.85 -9.39
CA ILE A 187 -11.04 -14.08 -8.60
C ILE A 187 -11.12 -12.61 -9.00
N GLN A 188 -11.34 -11.72 -8.03
CA GLN A 188 -11.25 -10.29 -8.27
C GLN A 188 -9.79 -9.87 -8.46
N HIS A 189 -9.43 -9.42 -9.66
CA HIS A 189 -8.09 -8.93 -9.93
C HIS A 189 -8.00 -7.40 -9.79
N LEU A 190 -7.25 -6.91 -8.80
CA LEU A 190 -7.02 -5.48 -8.57
C LEU A 190 -5.59 -5.08 -8.91
N GLN A 191 -5.45 -4.22 -9.92
CA GLN A 191 -4.16 -3.68 -10.32
C GLN A 191 -3.90 -2.32 -9.70
N ILE A 192 -2.82 -2.22 -8.94
CA ILE A 192 -2.42 -0.98 -8.28
C ILE A 192 -1.76 -0.05 -9.30
N ALA A 193 -2.17 1.22 -9.31
CA ALA A 193 -1.51 2.24 -10.09
C ALA A 193 -0.12 2.55 -9.53
N THR A 194 0.86 2.71 -10.43
CA THR A 194 2.29 2.95 -10.16
C THR A 194 2.56 4.11 -9.21
N ASP A 195 1.66 5.11 -9.17
CA ASP A 195 1.80 6.32 -8.36
C ASP A 195 1.10 6.27 -7.00
N VAL A 196 0.61 5.10 -6.54
CA VAL A 196 0.00 4.93 -5.22
C VAL A 196 1.02 4.29 -4.27
N PRO A 197 1.70 5.07 -3.39
CA PRO A 197 2.87 4.62 -2.61
C PRO A 197 2.59 3.52 -1.56
N ARG A 198 1.37 2.98 -1.52
CA ARG A 198 0.90 2.04 -0.49
C ARG A 198 0.11 0.86 -1.02
N GLY A 199 -0.15 0.77 -2.33
CA GLY A 199 -1.01 -0.29 -2.86
C GLY A 199 -0.41 -1.68 -2.66
N ASN A 200 0.86 -1.91 -3.07
CA ASN A 200 1.53 -3.21 -2.94
C ASN A 200 2.60 -3.24 -1.84
N GLY A 201 2.58 -2.25 -0.94
CA GLY A 201 3.64 -2.04 0.03
C GLY A 201 3.87 -3.20 1.02
N GLN A 202 3.04 -4.25 1.01
CA GLN A 202 3.33 -5.49 1.76
C GLN A 202 4.43 -6.31 1.09
N VAL A 203 4.31 -6.49 -0.23
CA VAL A 203 5.24 -7.29 -1.02
C VAL A 203 6.58 -6.56 -1.15
N GLU A 204 6.55 -5.25 -1.43
CA GLU A 204 7.76 -4.43 -1.51
C GLU A 204 8.59 -4.43 -0.20
N ARG A 205 7.94 -4.51 0.96
CA ARG A 205 8.62 -4.61 2.26
C ARG A 205 9.29 -5.96 2.43
N ILE A 206 8.60 -7.02 2.05
CA ILE A 206 9.17 -8.37 2.05
C ILE A 206 10.36 -8.44 1.10
N HIS A 207 10.26 -7.89 -0.12
CA HIS A 207 11.36 -7.87 -1.09
C HIS A 207 12.61 -7.15 -0.58
N ARG A 208 12.44 -5.98 0.06
CA ARG A 208 13.53 -5.24 0.71
C ARG A 208 14.29 -6.08 1.74
N THR A 209 13.61 -7.00 2.40
CA THR A 209 14.23 -7.92 3.35
C THR A 209 14.84 -9.15 2.65
N LEU A 210 14.15 -9.71 1.65
CA LEU A 210 14.56 -10.96 1.00
C LEU A 210 15.81 -10.82 0.15
N ILE A 211 15.93 -9.74 -0.64
CA ILE A 211 17.03 -9.56 -1.59
C ILE A 211 18.39 -9.53 -0.88
N PRO A 212 18.60 -8.74 0.19
CA PRO A 212 19.87 -8.73 0.91
C PRO A 212 20.17 -10.07 1.59
N VAL A 213 19.15 -10.74 2.17
CA VAL A 213 19.34 -12.03 2.84
C VAL A 213 19.79 -13.10 1.84
N LEU A 214 19.12 -13.20 0.69
CA LEU A 214 19.51 -14.13 -0.38
C LEU A 214 20.92 -13.81 -0.90
N THR A 215 21.23 -12.52 -1.09
CA THR A 215 22.55 -12.08 -1.55
C THR A 215 23.65 -12.51 -0.57
N LYS A 216 23.44 -12.32 0.74
CA LYS A 216 24.37 -12.75 1.80
C LYS A 216 24.54 -14.27 1.85
N LEU A 217 23.46 -15.03 1.68
CA LEU A 217 23.50 -16.50 1.66
C LEU A 217 24.20 -17.06 0.41
N SER A 218 24.26 -16.29 -0.67
CA SER A 218 24.88 -16.67 -1.95
C SER A 218 26.15 -15.88 -2.26
N LEU A 219 26.89 -15.39 -1.25
CA LEU A 219 28.14 -14.62 -1.47
C LEU A 219 29.20 -15.43 -2.19
N ASP A 220 29.39 -16.70 -1.79
CA ASP A 220 30.39 -17.60 -2.37
C ASP A 220 30.05 -18.00 -3.81
N ASP A 221 28.76 -18.05 -4.13
CA ASP A 221 28.25 -18.40 -5.46
C ASP A 221 26.84 -17.82 -5.66
N SER A 222 26.80 -16.69 -6.35
CA SER A 222 25.57 -15.95 -6.61
C SER A 222 24.57 -16.74 -7.45
N THR A 223 24.98 -17.80 -8.16
CA THR A 223 24.09 -18.65 -8.97
C THR A 223 23.32 -19.68 -8.14
N LYS A 224 23.59 -19.78 -6.83
CA LYS A 224 22.99 -20.76 -5.92
C LYS A 224 21.87 -20.19 -5.03
N TRP A 225 21.46 -18.93 -5.21
CA TRP A 225 20.43 -18.29 -4.37
C TRP A 225 19.15 -19.14 -4.25
N TYR A 226 18.73 -19.83 -5.34
CA TYR A 226 17.50 -20.63 -5.37
C TYR A 226 17.48 -21.77 -4.35
N LYS A 227 18.64 -22.28 -3.93
CA LYS A 227 18.75 -23.36 -2.93
C LYS A 227 18.34 -22.92 -1.53
N TYR A 228 18.34 -21.60 -1.28
CA TYR A 228 18.01 -21.03 0.02
C TYR A 228 16.56 -20.56 0.11
N VAL A 229 15.85 -20.47 -1.02
CA VAL A 229 14.50 -19.90 -1.08
C VAL A 229 13.51 -20.66 -0.19
N ASP A 230 13.50 -22.00 -0.25
CA ASP A 230 12.60 -22.82 0.57
C ASP A 230 12.87 -22.65 2.07
N ARG A 231 14.16 -22.62 2.46
CA ARG A 231 14.58 -22.41 3.86
C ARG A 231 14.20 -21.01 4.32
N LEU A 232 14.39 -20.00 3.47
CA LEU A 232 14.05 -18.61 3.77
C LEU A 232 12.53 -18.42 3.89
N GLN A 233 11.73 -18.98 2.99
CA GLN A 233 10.27 -18.98 3.09
C GLN A 233 9.81 -19.57 4.42
N ARG A 234 10.36 -20.73 4.77
CA ARG A 234 10.04 -21.41 6.04
C ARG A 234 10.33 -20.51 7.25
N ILE A 235 11.51 -19.91 7.28
CA ILE A 235 11.93 -19.03 8.40
C ILE A 235 11.10 -17.75 8.43
N LEU A 236 10.78 -17.15 7.28
CA LEU A 236 9.89 -15.99 7.18
C LEU A 236 8.52 -16.30 7.78
N ASN A 237 7.93 -17.45 7.44
CA ASN A 237 6.63 -17.86 7.93
C ASN A 237 6.62 -18.36 9.39
N SER A 238 7.79 -18.67 9.97
CA SER A 238 7.94 -19.00 11.39
C SER A 238 8.52 -17.86 12.24
N THR A 239 8.73 -16.68 11.66
CA THR A 239 9.23 -15.49 12.36
C THR A 239 8.08 -14.54 12.68
N ILE A 240 8.08 -13.97 13.88
CA ILE A 240 7.00 -13.10 14.34
C ILE A 240 6.91 -11.86 13.44
N SER A 241 5.74 -11.66 12.83
CA SER A 241 5.45 -10.45 12.06
C SER A 241 5.12 -9.30 13.00
N ARG A 242 5.78 -8.16 12.82
CA ARG A 242 5.55 -6.95 13.65
C ARG A 242 4.12 -6.43 13.54
N SER A 243 3.49 -6.63 12.39
CA SER A 243 2.14 -6.12 12.09
C SER A 243 1.04 -6.92 12.76
N THR A 244 1.23 -8.23 12.91
CA THR A 244 0.22 -9.13 13.50
C THR A 244 0.57 -9.57 14.91
N LYS A 245 1.85 -9.46 15.32
CA LYS A 245 2.40 -10.00 16.57
C LYS A 245 2.41 -11.53 16.66
N TRP A 246 2.07 -12.22 15.57
CA TRP A 246 2.08 -13.67 15.44
C TRP A 246 3.03 -14.09 14.32
N THR A 247 3.46 -15.35 14.30
CA THR A 247 4.11 -15.89 13.09
C THR A 247 3.05 -16.07 12.00
N PRO A 248 3.39 -15.84 10.71
CA PRO A 248 2.44 -16.05 9.63
C PRO A 248 1.85 -17.45 9.59
N PHE A 249 2.64 -18.48 9.89
CA PHE A 249 2.17 -19.86 9.94
C PHE A 249 1.18 -20.11 11.09
N GLU A 250 1.46 -19.60 12.30
CA GLU A 250 0.50 -19.71 13.42
C GLU A 250 -0.82 -19.02 13.10
N LEU A 251 -0.77 -17.86 12.43
CA LEU A 251 -1.98 -17.11 12.12
C LEU A 251 -2.80 -17.76 10.99
N LEU A 252 -2.15 -18.49 10.09
CA LEU A 252 -2.81 -19.24 9.02
C LEU A 252 -3.35 -20.60 9.48
N VAL A 253 -2.57 -21.35 10.28
CA VAL A 253 -2.84 -22.77 10.58
C VAL A 253 -3.36 -22.97 12.01
N GLY A 254 -3.16 -22.00 12.90
CA GLY A 254 -3.56 -22.07 14.31
C GLY A 254 -2.58 -22.82 15.22
N ILE A 255 -1.43 -23.28 14.71
CA ILE A 255 -0.41 -23.98 15.48
C ILE A 255 1.00 -23.47 15.15
N LYS A 256 1.94 -23.66 16.08
CA LYS A 256 3.35 -23.30 15.86
C LYS A 256 3.98 -24.21 14.82
N MET A 257 4.75 -23.64 13.89
CA MET A 257 5.52 -24.43 12.95
C MET A 257 6.58 -25.24 13.71
N ARG A 258 6.57 -26.58 13.56
CA ARG A 258 7.61 -27.46 14.10
C ARG A 258 8.71 -27.64 13.08
N ASN A 259 9.84 -26.98 13.28
CA ASN A 259 11.01 -27.11 12.42
C ASN A 259 12.31 -27.05 13.24
N LYS A 260 13.41 -27.55 12.65
CA LYS A 260 14.75 -27.31 13.21
C LYS A 260 15.11 -25.85 13.00
N GLU A 261 15.55 -25.18 14.05
CA GLU A 261 15.99 -23.78 13.95
C GLU A 261 17.16 -23.65 12.98
N ASP A 262 17.05 -22.66 12.11
CA ASP A 262 18.07 -22.27 11.15
C ASP A 262 18.64 -20.93 11.58
N ILE A 263 19.50 -20.97 12.60
CA ILE A 263 19.97 -19.79 13.33
C ILE A 263 20.59 -18.78 12.36
N LEU A 264 21.40 -19.23 11.41
CA LEU A 264 22.03 -18.37 10.40
C LEU A 264 21.02 -17.56 9.58
N ILE A 265 20.02 -18.23 8.98
CA ILE A 265 19.03 -17.55 8.14
C ILE A 265 18.13 -16.66 9.00
N LYS A 266 17.78 -17.12 10.21
CA LYS A 266 16.95 -16.37 11.16
C LYS A 266 17.63 -15.07 11.59
N ASP A 267 18.91 -15.12 11.94
CA ASP A 267 19.68 -13.95 12.37
C ASP A 267 19.83 -12.96 11.22
N LEU A 268 20.21 -13.43 10.02
CA LEU A 268 20.29 -12.58 8.83
C LEU A 268 18.96 -11.90 8.49
N LEU A 269 17.85 -12.63 8.63
CA LEU A 269 16.51 -12.10 8.41
C LEU A 269 16.16 -11.02 9.44
N LEU A 270 16.37 -11.31 10.73
CA LEU A 270 16.07 -10.37 11.82
C LEU A 270 16.93 -9.11 11.75
N GLU A 271 18.22 -9.25 11.40
CA GLU A 271 19.11 -8.12 11.16
C GLU A 271 18.57 -7.21 10.05
N GLU A 272 18.16 -7.78 8.93
CA GLU A 272 17.67 -7.00 7.79
C GLU A 272 16.33 -6.31 8.11
N MET A 273 15.41 -7.01 8.79
CA MET A 273 14.15 -6.42 9.28
C MET A 273 14.39 -5.28 10.28
N ALA A 274 15.44 -5.37 11.09
CA ALA A 274 15.83 -4.34 12.05
C ALA A 274 16.46 -3.13 11.34
N LYS A 275 17.31 -3.34 10.33
CA LYS A 275 17.87 -2.26 9.49
C LYS A 275 16.77 -1.47 8.80
N GLU A 276 15.82 -2.16 8.17
CA GLU A 276 14.67 -1.52 7.52
C GLU A 276 13.88 -0.64 8.51
N LEU A 277 13.73 -1.10 9.76
CA LEU A 277 13.07 -0.29 10.82
C LEU A 277 13.83 0.99 11.12
N LEU A 278 15.14 0.89 11.27
CA LEU A 278 15.99 2.02 11.60
C LEU A 278 15.99 3.05 10.46
N GLU A 279 16.08 2.58 9.22
CA GLU A 279 15.99 3.44 8.03
C GLU A 279 14.63 4.14 7.93
N GLN A 280 13.52 3.42 8.14
CA GLN A 280 12.18 4.02 8.19
C GLN A 280 12.07 5.06 9.31
N ARG A 281 12.61 4.77 10.49
CA ARG A 281 12.61 5.70 11.63
C ARG A 281 13.42 6.96 11.32
N GLU A 282 14.62 6.82 10.76
CA GLU A 282 15.47 7.95 10.38
C GLU A 282 14.86 8.77 9.25
N PHE A 283 14.22 8.12 8.28
CA PHE A 283 13.44 8.80 7.25
C PHE A 283 12.34 9.68 7.87
N LEU A 284 11.51 9.13 8.77
CA LEU A 284 10.45 9.88 9.44
C LEU A 284 10.99 11.04 10.28
N ARG A 285 12.13 10.84 10.98
CA ARG A 285 12.80 11.90 11.74
C ARG A 285 13.28 13.04 10.83
N ASN A 286 13.88 12.69 9.70
CA ASN A 286 14.39 13.67 8.74
C ASN A 286 13.27 14.41 8.02
N ASP A 287 12.18 13.72 7.70
CA ASP A 287 10.97 14.33 7.14
C ASP A 287 10.32 15.31 8.12
N ALA A 288 10.19 14.92 9.39
CA ALA A 288 9.70 15.80 10.45
C ALA A 288 10.59 17.06 10.61
N LYS A 289 11.93 16.90 10.57
CA LYS A 289 12.88 18.03 10.59
C LYS A 289 12.73 18.96 9.37
N ARG A 290 12.54 18.39 8.18
CA ARG A 290 12.31 19.17 6.95
C ARG A 290 11.00 19.95 7.01
N THR A 291 9.98 19.39 7.63
CA THR A 291 8.66 20.02 7.76
C THR A 291 8.62 21.04 8.91
N SER A 292 9.43 20.87 9.97
CA SER A 292 9.51 21.81 11.09
C SER A 292 10.33 23.07 10.79
N LYS A 293 11.40 22.97 9.98
CA LYS A 293 12.30 24.11 9.64
C LYS A 293 11.60 25.30 8.95
N PRO A 294 10.69 25.09 7.99
CA PRO A 294 9.90 26.16 7.37
C PRO A 294 8.91 26.81 8.35
N TYR A 295 8.43 26.05 9.35
CA TYR A 295 7.48 26.55 10.34
C TYR A 295 8.16 27.49 11.35
N SER A 296 9.35 27.14 11.85
CA SER A 296 10.14 28.01 12.73
C SER A 296 10.55 29.32 12.03
N LEU A 297 11.00 29.25 10.78
CA LEU A 297 11.34 30.44 9.98
C LEU A 297 10.14 31.35 9.69
N LYS A 298 8.94 30.79 9.53
CA LYS A 298 7.70 31.56 9.36
C LYS A 298 7.26 32.24 10.67
N ILE A 299 7.42 31.57 11.81
CA ILE A 299 7.16 32.15 13.13
C ILE A 299 8.14 33.30 13.42
N GLU A 300 9.44 33.10 13.20
CA GLU A 300 10.45 34.14 13.38
C GLU A 300 10.15 35.36 12.52
N ARG A 301 9.82 35.17 11.23
CA ARG A 301 9.43 36.28 10.34
C ARG A 301 8.19 37.03 10.83
N ARG A 302 7.17 36.33 11.32
CA ARG A 302 5.96 36.96 11.89
C ARG A 302 6.24 37.75 13.16
N ILE A 303 7.03 37.19 14.08
CA ILE A 303 7.46 37.89 15.30
C ILE A 303 8.22 39.17 14.92
N THR A 304 9.16 39.07 13.98
CA THR A 304 9.97 40.23 13.54
C THR A 304 9.11 41.32 12.87
N GLU A 305 8.09 40.94 12.11
CA GLU A 305 7.15 41.87 11.48
C GLU A 305 6.23 42.55 12.49
N GLU A 306 5.71 41.83 13.49
CA GLU A 306 4.89 42.42 14.56
C GLU A 306 5.72 43.36 15.44
N GLU A 307 6.95 42.99 15.80
CA GLU A 307 7.87 43.87 16.52
C GLU A 307 8.19 45.15 15.74
N ARG A 308 8.36 45.06 14.41
CA ARG A 308 8.53 46.25 13.55
C ARG A 308 7.30 47.14 13.55
N LYS A 309 6.09 46.58 13.43
CA LYS A 309 4.84 47.34 13.46
C LYS A 309 4.64 48.05 14.80
N LEU A 310 4.93 47.38 15.91
CA LEU A 310 4.83 47.95 17.26
C LEU A 310 5.83 49.10 17.50
N ARG A 311 7.05 49.00 16.93
CA ARG A 311 8.04 50.10 16.97
C ARG A 311 7.62 51.31 16.13
N TYR A 312 6.94 51.10 15.01
CA TYR A 312 6.41 52.20 14.19
C TYR A 312 5.25 52.92 14.87
N THR A 313 4.34 52.19 15.53
CA THR A 313 3.20 52.81 16.24
C THR A 313 3.63 53.62 17.46
N LYS A 314 4.69 53.20 18.18
CA LYS A 314 5.25 53.97 19.32
C LYS A 314 6.04 55.22 18.93
N LYS A 315 6.40 55.41 17.65
CA LYS A 315 7.09 56.60 17.15
C LYS A 315 6.15 57.69 16.63
N VAL A 316 4.85 57.41 16.56
CA VAL A 316 3.82 58.29 15.96
C VAL A 316 2.88 58.88 17.01
N ILE A 317 3.23 58.76 18.30
CA ILE A 317 2.54 59.40 19.44
C ILE A 317 3.55 60.32 20.13
#